data_AF-A0A1M5UZK1-F1
#
_entry.id   AF-A0A1M5UZK1-F1
#
_cell.length_a   1.000
_cell.length_b   1.000
_cell.length_c   1.000
_cell.angle_alpha   90.00
_cell.angle_beta   90.00
_cell.angle_gamma   90.00
#
_symmetry.space_group_name_H-M   'P 1'
#
loop_
_entity.id
_entity.type
_entity.pdbx_description
1 polymer ?
#
loop_
_entity_poly.entity_id
_entity_poly.type
_entity_poly.pdbx_seq_one_letter_code
_entity_poly.pdbx_strand_id
1 'polypeptide(L)'
;MMKTSVALIVGCFLASGAMAQQMYKVIGADGKITYSDRPALEKANKMSVMKAYTLRPVEEEKKKEAAKPEVAMPAPDPNASITPEVEDAMVSILTMNELSIKSLPICSATDASARAFSASTTAWKKRNAPYIEQQKRLLMEVMSPHKRAELLEKSSAAAADTGRSIPPTAQGRRDWCAGTIAELDSGRSDINKPFMLTIPITKYRAK
;
A
#
# COMPACT_ATOMS: atom_id res chain seq x y z
N MET A 1 8.46 -27.88 48.20
CA MET A 1 8.73 -29.09 47.40
C MET A 1 8.36 -28.80 45.95
N MET A 2 9.37 -28.68 45.09
CA MET A 2 9.26 -28.40 43.66
C MET A 2 8.84 -29.67 42.89
N LYS A 3 7.95 -29.54 41.91
CA LYS A 3 7.85 -30.50 40.80
C LYS A 3 7.78 -29.74 39.48
N THR A 4 8.96 -29.58 38.91
CA THR A 4 9.22 -29.35 37.49
C THR A 4 8.72 -30.54 36.69
N SER A 5 8.02 -30.31 35.58
CA SER A 5 7.92 -31.26 34.48
C SER A 5 7.83 -30.47 33.17
N VAL A 6 8.98 -30.45 32.51
CA VAL A 6 9.19 -30.02 31.13
C VAL A 6 8.66 -31.14 30.23
N ALA A 7 7.71 -30.84 29.34
CA ALA A 7 7.36 -31.71 28.24
C ALA A 7 7.55 -30.93 26.94
N LEU A 8 8.63 -31.31 26.26
CA LEU A 8 9.17 -30.77 25.03
C LEU A 8 8.46 -31.49 23.87
N ILE A 9 7.59 -30.81 23.15
CA ILE A 9 7.02 -31.31 21.89
C ILE A 9 7.62 -30.49 20.76
N VAL A 10 8.74 -30.99 20.24
CA VAL A 10 9.28 -30.62 18.93
C VAL A 10 8.47 -31.41 17.91
N GLY A 11 7.51 -30.75 17.28
CA GLY A 11 6.75 -31.25 16.14
C GLY A 11 7.09 -30.44 14.90
N CYS A 12 7.91 -31.03 14.01
CA CYS A 12 8.22 -30.53 12.68
C CYS A 12 6.94 -30.23 11.87
N PHE A 13 6.73 -28.96 11.51
CA PHE A 13 5.93 -28.58 10.36
C PHE A 13 6.84 -27.97 9.30
N LEU A 14 7.32 -28.84 8.41
CA LEU A 14 7.90 -28.49 7.12
C LEU A 14 6.77 -28.40 6.08
N ALA A 15 6.89 -27.40 5.18
CA ALA A 15 6.13 -27.16 3.95
C ALA A 15 4.66 -26.73 4.15
N SER A 16 4.15 -25.65 3.53
CA SER A 16 4.41 -25.19 2.17
C SER A 16 4.29 -23.66 2.08
N GLY A 17 5.38 -22.99 1.71
CA GLY A 17 5.31 -21.61 1.24
C GLY A 17 4.65 -21.60 -0.14
N ALA A 18 3.36 -21.28 -0.20
CA ALA A 18 2.74 -20.86 -1.44
C ALA A 18 3.30 -19.47 -1.78
N MET A 19 4.45 -19.43 -2.45
CA MET A 19 4.86 -18.22 -3.14
C MET A 19 3.81 -17.97 -4.21
N ALA A 20 3.02 -16.91 -4.04
CA ALA A 20 2.20 -16.38 -5.11
C ALA A 20 3.17 -15.89 -6.20
N GLN A 21 3.57 -16.80 -7.09
CA GLN A 21 4.35 -16.47 -8.27
C GLN A 21 3.47 -15.59 -9.14
N GLN A 22 3.76 -14.29 -9.14
CA GLN A 22 3.13 -13.36 -10.06
C GLN A 22 3.64 -13.69 -11.47
N MET A 23 2.91 -14.54 -12.19
CA MET A 23 3.18 -14.80 -13.59
C MET A 23 2.72 -13.60 -14.42
N TYR A 24 3.61 -13.06 -15.24
CA TYR A 24 3.27 -11.96 -16.14
C TYR A 24 2.73 -12.54 -17.45
N LYS A 25 1.52 -12.13 -17.81
CA LYS A 25 0.88 -12.48 -19.08
C LYS A 25 1.36 -11.51 -20.16
N VAL A 26 2.00 -12.02 -21.20
CA VAL A 26 2.40 -11.25 -22.38
C VAL A 26 1.54 -11.71 -23.56
N ILE A 27 0.98 -10.76 -24.31
CA ILE A 27 0.21 -11.04 -25.53
C ILE A 27 1.07 -10.63 -26.73
N GLY A 28 1.47 -11.59 -27.56
CA GLY A 28 2.21 -11.33 -28.79
C GLY A 28 1.36 -10.54 -29.80
N ALA A 29 2.02 -9.91 -30.78
CA ALA A 29 1.33 -9.20 -31.87
C ALA A 29 0.42 -10.12 -32.72
N ASP A 30 0.62 -11.43 -32.61
CA ASP A 30 -0.17 -12.50 -33.22
C ASP A 30 -1.36 -12.95 -32.35
N GLY A 31 -1.59 -12.31 -31.20
CA GLY A 31 -2.67 -12.65 -30.26
C GLY A 31 -2.39 -13.87 -29.39
N LYS A 32 -1.19 -14.47 -29.47
CA LYS A 32 -0.84 -15.62 -28.62
C LYS A 32 -0.44 -15.16 -27.23
N ILE A 33 -0.86 -15.93 -26.24
CA ILE A 33 -0.60 -15.65 -24.83
C ILE A 33 0.61 -16.47 -24.40
N THR A 34 1.61 -15.79 -23.85
CA THR A 34 2.79 -16.40 -23.23
C THR A 34 2.89 -15.94 -21.78
N TYR A 35 3.14 -16.87 -20.87
CA TYR A 35 3.32 -16.60 -19.45
C TYR A 35 4.81 -16.65 -19.11
N SER A 36 5.32 -15.64 -18.40
CA SER A 36 6.73 -15.54 -18.02
C SER A 36 6.87 -15.24 -16.53
N ASP A 37 7.82 -15.92 -15.89
CA ASP A 37 8.21 -15.74 -14.48
C ASP A 37 9.21 -14.60 -14.26
N ARG A 38 9.68 -13.95 -15.34
CA ARG A 38 10.60 -12.81 -15.25
C ARG A 38 9.85 -11.51 -15.53
N PRO A 39 10.01 -10.46 -14.68
CA PRO A 39 9.51 -9.14 -15.02
C PRO A 39 10.19 -8.69 -16.32
N ALA A 40 9.40 -8.24 -17.29
CA ALA A 40 9.89 -7.85 -18.61
C ALA A 40 10.77 -6.61 -18.50
N LEU A 41 12.09 -6.83 -18.37
CA LEU A 41 13.09 -5.80 -18.59
C LEU A 41 13.19 -5.56 -20.09
N GLU A 42 12.71 -4.39 -20.48
CA GLU A 42 12.96 -3.72 -21.76
C GLU A 42 12.44 -4.42 -23.03
N LYS A 43 11.21 -4.06 -23.40
CA LYS A 43 10.95 -3.36 -24.67
C LYS A 43 9.49 -2.92 -24.70
N ALA A 44 9.32 -1.61 -24.69
CA ALA A 44 8.06 -0.92 -24.83
C ALA A 44 7.28 -1.44 -26.04
N ASN A 45 6.10 -2.01 -25.81
CA ASN A 45 4.95 -1.82 -26.68
C ASN A 45 3.65 -2.22 -25.94
N LYS A 46 2.90 -1.17 -25.59
CA LYS A 46 1.45 -1.09 -25.36
C LYS A 46 0.74 -2.37 -24.90
N MET A 47 0.35 -2.46 -23.62
CA MET A 47 -0.82 -3.24 -23.22
C MET A 47 -1.63 -2.55 -22.12
N SER A 48 -2.93 -2.44 -22.33
CA SER A 48 -3.90 -2.03 -21.32
C SER A 48 -4.24 -3.22 -20.41
N VAL A 49 -4.38 -2.95 -19.12
CA VAL A 49 -4.91 -3.91 -18.15
C VAL A 49 -6.44 -3.83 -18.22
N MET A 50 -7.10 -4.82 -18.83
CA MET A 50 -8.56 -5.00 -18.65
C MET A 50 -8.84 -5.96 -17.50
N LYS A 51 -9.61 -5.45 -16.53
CA LYS A 51 -10.25 -6.18 -15.43
C LYS A 51 -11.40 -7.01 -16.02
N ALA A 52 -11.40 -8.32 -15.77
CA ALA A 52 -12.43 -9.22 -16.27
C ALA A 52 -13.82 -8.86 -15.69
N TYR A 53 -14.76 -8.50 -16.56
CA TYR A 53 -16.19 -8.60 -16.32
C TYR A 53 -16.86 -9.26 -17.52
N THR A 54 -17.81 -10.12 -17.18
CA THR A 54 -18.56 -11.05 -18.01
C THR A 54 -19.38 -10.36 -19.09
N LEU A 55 -19.43 -11.00 -20.27
CA LEU A 55 -20.03 -10.54 -21.52
C LEU A 55 -21.55 -10.29 -21.42
N ARG A 56 -21.99 -9.11 -21.89
CA ARG A 56 -23.21 -8.93 -22.69
C ARG A 56 -22.85 -8.10 -23.93
N PRO A 57 -23.34 -8.45 -25.13
CA PRO A 57 -23.03 -7.69 -26.34
C PRO A 57 -23.93 -6.44 -26.37
N VAL A 58 -23.33 -5.25 -26.33
CA VAL A 58 -23.98 -4.02 -26.75
C VAL A 58 -23.23 -3.55 -27.99
N GLU A 59 -24.01 -3.39 -29.05
CA GLU A 59 -23.67 -2.94 -30.39
C GLU A 59 -22.78 -1.69 -30.37
N GLU A 60 -21.66 -1.76 -31.09
CA GLU A 60 -20.64 -0.72 -31.18
C GLU A 60 -21.10 0.45 -32.08
N GLU A 61 -21.44 1.59 -31.50
CA GLU A 61 -21.30 2.87 -32.21
C GLU A 61 -19.88 3.41 -32.06
N LYS A 62 -19.14 3.29 -33.17
CA LYS A 62 -17.73 3.62 -33.31
C LYS A 62 -17.49 5.14 -33.27
N LYS A 63 -17.32 5.72 -32.08
CA LYS A 63 -16.77 7.07 -31.93
C LYS A 63 -15.25 6.98 -31.75
N LYS A 64 -14.50 7.43 -32.77
CA LYS A 64 -13.05 7.61 -32.71
C LYS A 64 -12.71 8.65 -31.64
N GLU A 65 -12.35 8.20 -30.44
CA GLU A 65 -11.72 9.04 -29.44
C GLU A 65 -10.21 9.08 -29.71
N ALA A 66 -9.72 10.24 -30.10
CA ALA A 66 -8.32 10.47 -30.38
C ALA A 66 -7.48 10.16 -29.14
N ALA A 67 -6.43 9.36 -29.31
CA ALA A 67 -5.46 9.06 -28.28
C ALA A 67 -4.86 10.37 -27.74
N LYS A 68 -5.23 10.72 -26.50
CA LYS A 68 -4.61 11.81 -25.76
C LYS A 68 -3.12 11.47 -25.60
N PRO A 69 -2.18 12.35 -25.99
CA PRO A 69 -0.76 12.09 -25.79
C PRO A 69 -0.50 11.88 -24.30
N GLU A 70 0.22 10.80 -23.99
CA GLU A 70 0.77 10.52 -22.67
C GLU A 70 1.68 11.70 -22.31
N VAL A 71 1.18 12.56 -21.42
CA VAL A 71 1.94 13.69 -20.90
C VAL A 71 3.10 13.08 -20.13
N ALA A 72 4.30 13.20 -20.70
CA ALA A 72 5.53 12.83 -20.01
C ALA A 72 5.51 13.47 -18.63
N MET A 73 5.73 12.65 -17.60
CA MET A 73 5.78 13.15 -16.23
C MET A 73 6.81 14.29 -16.16
N PRO A 74 6.49 15.42 -15.49
CA PRO A 74 7.45 16.50 -15.32
C PRO A 74 8.74 15.94 -14.73
N ALA A 75 9.88 16.33 -15.32
CA ALA A 75 11.17 16.00 -14.72
C ALA A 75 11.22 16.62 -13.31
N PRO A 76 11.71 15.89 -12.29
CA PRO A 76 11.88 16.44 -10.95
C PRO A 76 12.73 17.70 -11.01
N ASP A 77 12.33 18.77 -10.31
CA ASP A 77 13.16 19.96 -10.20
C ASP A 77 14.42 19.61 -9.39
N PRO A 78 15.63 19.68 -9.98
CA PRO A 78 16.87 19.38 -9.28
C PRO A 78 17.17 20.34 -8.12
N ASN A 79 16.47 21.48 -8.03
CA ASN A 79 16.65 22.48 -6.97
C ASN A 79 15.57 22.41 -5.87
N ALA A 80 14.57 21.53 -6.01
CA ALA A 80 13.52 21.41 -5.01
C ALA A 80 14.05 20.67 -3.76
N SER A 81 14.63 21.45 -2.85
CA SER A 81 15.03 20.95 -1.54
C SER A 81 13.79 20.72 -0.67
N ILE A 82 13.70 19.52 -0.10
CA ILE A 82 12.64 19.12 0.81
C ILE A 82 13.17 19.29 2.22
N THR A 83 12.41 19.98 3.07
CA THR A 83 12.82 20.19 4.46
C THR A 83 12.62 18.91 5.28
N PRO A 84 13.39 18.69 6.35
CA PRO A 84 13.24 17.51 7.20
C PRO A 84 11.81 17.30 7.71
N GLU A 85 11.07 18.39 7.99
CA GLU A 85 9.69 18.32 8.46
C GLU A 85 8.74 17.78 7.39
N VAL A 86 9.00 18.07 6.11
CA VAL A 86 8.23 17.52 5.00
C VAL A 86 8.58 16.04 4.81
N GLU A 87 9.85 15.66 4.97
CA GLU A 87 10.26 14.25 4.93
C GLU A 87 9.57 13.42 6.04
N ASP A 88 9.62 13.90 7.29
CA ASP A 88 9.01 13.22 8.44
C ASP A 88 7.49 13.08 8.28
N ALA A 89 6.84 14.14 7.82
CA ALA A 89 5.43 14.10 7.48
C ALA A 89 5.15 13.06 6.40
N MET A 90 5.98 12.98 5.36
CA MET A 90 5.79 12.02 4.28
C MET A 90 5.99 10.57 4.72
N VAL A 91 7.03 10.30 5.52
CA VAL A 91 7.28 8.99 6.12
C VAL A 91 6.09 8.59 6.99
N SER A 92 5.52 9.51 7.77
CA SER A 92 4.36 9.25 8.61
C SER A 92 3.13 8.86 7.79
N ILE A 93 2.80 9.61 6.72
CA ILE A 93 1.69 9.29 5.83
C ILE A 93 1.92 7.94 5.12
N LEU A 94 3.14 7.69 4.63
CA LEU A 94 3.51 6.42 4.00
C LEU A 94 3.31 5.25 4.97
N THR A 95 3.80 5.40 6.20
CA THR A 95 3.73 4.39 7.26
C THR A 95 2.29 4.06 7.59
N MET A 96 1.43 5.06 7.79
CA MET A 96 0.01 4.84 8.10
C MET A 96 -0.73 4.15 6.95
N ASN A 97 -0.45 4.53 5.70
CA ASN A 97 -1.05 3.87 4.55
C ASN A 97 -0.57 2.41 4.42
N GLU A 98 0.72 2.16 4.60
CA GLU A 98 1.32 0.83 4.58
C GLU A 98 0.78 -0.07 5.70
N LEU A 99 0.64 0.48 6.91
CA LEU A 99 0.00 -0.22 8.04
C LEU A 99 -1.42 -0.61 7.72
N SER A 100 -2.21 0.26 7.09
CA SER A 100 -3.59 -0.08 6.71
C SER A 100 -3.67 -1.29 5.76
N ILE A 101 -2.66 -1.44 4.88
CA ILE A 101 -2.57 -2.54 3.92
C ILE A 101 -2.09 -3.81 4.62
N LYS A 102 -0.99 -3.74 5.38
CA LYS A 102 -0.39 -4.89 6.08
C LYS A 102 -1.27 -5.45 7.21
N SER A 103 -2.13 -4.63 7.80
CA SER A 103 -3.05 -5.04 8.86
C SER A 103 -4.28 -5.79 8.33
N LEU A 104 -4.64 -5.59 7.06
CA LEU A 104 -5.80 -6.25 6.46
C LEU A 104 -5.73 -7.79 6.50
N PRO A 105 -4.65 -8.47 6.08
CA PRO A 105 -4.56 -9.94 6.21
C PRO A 105 -4.63 -10.42 7.67
N ILE A 106 -4.17 -9.61 8.61
CA ILE A 106 -4.14 -9.94 10.04
C ILE A 106 -5.55 -9.89 10.63
N CYS A 107 -6.28 -8.81 10.33
CA CYS A 107 -7.66 -8.63 10.79
C CYS A 107 -8.69 -9.39 9.96
N SER A 108 -8.36 -9.84 8.76
CA SER A 108 -9.23 -10.70 7.96
C SER A 108 -9.14 -12.18 8.32
N ALA A 109 -8.06 -12.62 8.96
CA ALA A 109 -7.96 -13.97 9.54
C ALA A 109 -8.93 -14.19 10.73
N THR A 110 -9.61 -13.14 11.18
CA THR A 110 -10.59 -13.15 12.26
C THR A 110 -11.96 -12.75 11.70
N ASP A 111 -12.81 -13.71 11.36
CA ASP A 111 -14.02 -13.52 10.51
C ASP A 111 -14.91 -12.31 10.87
N ALA A 112 -15.08 -12.02 12.16
CA ALA A 112 -15.95 -10.92 12.61
C ALA A 112 -15.38 -9.52 12.34
N SER A 113 -14.06 -9.35 12.40
CA SER A 113 -13.42 -8.03 12.27
C SER A 113 -12.96 -7.71 10.85
N ALA A 114 -12.92 -8.69 9.93
CA ALA A 114 -12.50 -8.49 8.55
C ALA A 114 -13.28 -7.37 7.84
N ARG A 115 -14.62 -7.43 7.91
CA ARG A 115 -15.52 -6.45 7.28
C ARG A 115 -15.45 -5.09 7.95
N ALA A 116 -15.46 -5.08 9.30
CA ALA A 116 -15.36 -3.85 10.07
C ALA A 116 -14.03 -3.13 9.78
N PHE A 117 -12.91 -3.85 9.82
CA PHE A 117 -11.59 -3.31 9.50
C PHE A 117 -11.52 -2.75 8.07
N SER A 118 -12.06 -3.47 7.09
CA SER A 118 -12.12 -2.99 5.71
C SER A 118 -12.97 -1.72 5.56
N ALA A 119 -14.11 -1.64 6.25
CA ALA A 119 -14.96 -0.46 6.25
C ALA A 119 -14.27 0.75 6.91
N SER A 120 -13.68 0.56 8.10
CA SER A 120 -12.97 1.59 8.86
C SER A 120 -11.73 2.10 8.11
N THR A 121 -10.94 1.22 7.50
CA THR A 121 -9.79 1.63 6.67
C THR A 121 -10.23 2.37 5.42
N THR A 122 -11.34 1.98 4.78
CA THR A 122 -11.90 2.71 3.64
C THR A 122 -12.37 4.11 4.04
N ALA A 123 -13.08 4.23 5.18
CA ALA A 123 -13.52 5.50 5.72
C ALA A 123 -12.34 6.41 6.07
N TRP A 124 -11.31 5.86 6.74
CA TRP A 124 -10.06 6.57 7.04
C TRP A 124 -9.36 7.05 5.76
N LYS A 125 -9.18 6.19 4.75
CA LYS A 125 -8.57 6.58 3.47
C LYS A 125 -9.36 7.71 2.80
N LYS A 126 -10.69 7.67 2.85
CA LYS A 126 -11.55 8.73 2.30
C LYS A 126 -11.33 10.07 3.01
N ARG A 127 -11.28 10.09 4.34
CA ARG A 127 -11.02 11.33 5.11
C ARG A 127 -9.62 11.89 4.88
N ASN A 128 -8.65 11.01 4.65
CA ASN A 128 -7.23 11.35 4.51
C ASN A 128 -6.76 11.49 3.05
N ALA A 129 -7.67 11.34 2.08
CA ALA A 129 -7.35 11.35 0.65
C ALA A 129 -6.56 12.60 0.19
N PRO A 130 -6.88 13.84 0.62
CA PRO A 130 -6.12 15.01 0.18
C PRO A 130 -4.63 14.95 0.55
N TYR A 131 -4.30 14.40 1.72
CA TYR A 131 -2.92 14.28 2.19
C TYR A 131 -2.18 13.15 1.47
N ILE A 132 -2.86 12.04 1.23
CA ILE A 132 -2.32 10.90 0.47
C ILE A 132 -2.02 11.32 -0.98
N GLU A 133 -2.92 12.04 -1.63
CA GLU A 133 -2.71 12.51 -3.01
C GLU A 133 -1.59 13.56 -3.08
N GLN A 134 -1.51 14.49 -2.12
CA GLN A 134 -0.41 15.45 -2.06
C GLN A 134 0.93 14.75 -1.83
N GLN A 135 0.98 13.74 -0.96
CA GLN A 135 2.19 12.95 -0.72
C GLN A 135 2.63 12.20 -2.00
N LYS A 136 1.71 11.54 -2.72
CA LYS A 136 2.02 10.92 -4.01
C LYS A 136 2.57 11.93 -5.01
N ARG A 137 1.97 13.11 -5.08
CA ARG A 137 2.43 14.20 -5.93
C ARG A 137 3.87 14.60 -5.61
N LEU A 138 4.19 14.84 -4.33
CA LEU A 138 5.56 15.19 -3.90
C LEU A 138 6.57 14.07 -4.22
N LEU A 139 6.21 12.81 -3.99
CA LEU A 139 7.07 11.68 -4.33
C LEU A 139 7.36 11.63 -5.84
N MET A 140 6.37 11.92 -6.68
CA MET A 140 6.47 11.76 -8.13
C MET A 140 7.09 12.97 -8.84
N GLU A 141 6.68 14.19 -8.47
CA GLU A 141 7.01 15.43 -9.18
C GLU A 141 8.23 16.15 -8.59
N VAL A 142 8.55 15.93 -7.31
CA VAL A 142 9.56 16.71 -6.59
C VAL A 142 10.78 15.85 -6.24
N MET A 143 10.55 14.61 -5.81
CA MET A 143 11.64 13.76 -5.34
C MET A 143 12.37 13.03 -6.46
N SER A 144 13.70 12.99 -6.33
CA SER A 144 14.54 12.10 -7.12
C SER A 144 14.20 10.63 -6.85
N PRO A 145 14.44 9.71 -7.81
CA PRO A 145 14.20 8.28 -7.60
C PRO A 145 14.92 7.70 -6.38
N HIS A 146 16.16 8.14 -6.12
CA HIS A 146 16.92 7.71 -4.95
C HIS A 146 16.23 8.14 -3.65
N LYS A 147 15.83 9.42 -3.54
CA LYS A 147 15.17 9.92 -2.34
C LYS A 147 13.82 9.26 -2.11
N ARG A 148 13.07 9.00 -3.19
CA ARG A 148 11.82 8.23 -3.15
C ARG A 148 12.04 6.84 -2.56
N ALA A 149 13.05 6.12 -3.03
CA ALA A 149 13.39 4.78 -2.53
C ALA A 149 13.75 4.81 -1.03
N GLU A 150 14.57 5.78 -0.60
CA GLU A 150 14.94 5.97 0.80
C GLU A 150 13.72 6.17 1.71
N LEU A 151 12.77 7.03 1.32
CA LEU A 151 11.58 7.29 2.14
C LEU A 151 10.62 6.09 2.17
N LEU A 152 10.49 5.36 1.06
CA LEU A 152 9.71 4.13 1.01
C LEU A 152 10.31 3.07 1.94
N GLU A 153 11.63 2.90 1.94
CA GLU A 153 12.33 1.99 2.85
C GLU A 153 12.12 2.40 4.32
N LYS A 154 12.34 3.67 4.67
CA LYS A 154 12.09 4.20 6.02
C LYS A 154 10.66 3.94 6.48
N SER A 155 9.67 4.19 5.61
CA SER A 155 8.26 3.95 5.94
C SER A 155 7.94 2.47 6.12
N SER A 156 8.53 1.59 5.31
CA SER A 156 8.35 0.14 5.43
C SER A 156 8.95 -0.39 6.73
N ALA A 157 10.13 0.11 7.11
CA ALA A 157 10.76 -0.22 8.39
C ALA A 157 9.91 0.25 9.59
N ALA A 158 9.41 1.48 9.56
CA ALA A 158 8.53 2.01 10.61
C ALA A 158 7.20 1.23 10.71
N ALA A 159 6.61 0.86 9.57
CA ALA A 159 5.42 0.02 9.54
C ALA A 159 5.70 -1.39 10.08
N ALA A 160 6.87 -1.97 9.77
CA ALA A 160 7.28 -3.26 10.29
C ALA A 160 7.48 -3.23 11.81
N ASP A 161 8.09 -2.17 12.35
CA ASP A 161 8.27 -2.00 13.79
C ASP A 161 6.92 -1.88 14.53
N THR A 162 6.01 -1.07 13.99
CA THR A 162 4.63 -1.01 14.51
C THR A 162 3.93 -2.37 14.44
N GLY A 163 4.16 -3.14 13.37
CA GLY A 163 3.66 -4.52 13.24
C GLY A 163 4.19 -5.50 14.30
N ARG A 164 5.33 -5.23 14.95
CA ARG A 164 5.83 -6.07 16.05
C ARG A 164 4.98 -5.96 17.32
N SER A 165 4.16 -4.92 17.44
CA SER A 165 3.20 -4.77 18.54
C SER A 165 2.00 -5.73 18.43
N ILE A 166 1.84 -6.42 17.30
CA ILE A 166 0.71 -7.32 17.06
C ILE A 166 0.87 -8.58 17.91
N PRO A 167 -0.09 -8.90 18.80
CA PRO A 167 0.05 -10.05 19.69
C PRO A 167 0.10 -11.39 18.92
N PRO A 168 0.88 -12.38 19.40
CA PRO A 168 1.01 -13.67 18.73
C PRO A 168 -0.22 -14.58 18.93
N THR A 169 -1.05 -14.31 19.93
CA THR A 169 -2.24 -15.11 20.24
C THR A 169 -3.43 -14.70 19.36
N ALA A 170 -4.32 -15.64 19.05
CA ALA A 170 -5.53 -15.34 18.28
C ALA A 170 -6.43 -14.31 18.97
N GLN A 171 -6.55 -14.40 20.31
CA GLN A 171 -7.31 -13.42 21.08
C GLN A 171 -6.66 -12.04 21.04
N GLY A 172 -5.34 -11.96 21.27
CA GLY A 172 -4.64 -10.68 21.24
C GLY A 172 -4.69 -10.01 19.87
N ARG A 173 -4.65 -10.77 18.75
CA ARG A 173 -4.90 -10.21 17.42
C ARG A 173 -6.31 -9.64 17.26
N ARG A 174 -7.33 -10.34 17.78
CA ARG A 174 -8.72 -9.83 17.77
C ARG A 174 -8.84 -8.52 18.54
N ASP A 175 -8.28 -8.46 19.74
CA ASP A 175 -8.30 -7.27 20.59
C ASP A 175 -7.54 -6.10 19.95
N TRP A 176 -6.38 -6.39 19.37
CA TRP A 176 -5.60 -5.41 18.62
C TRP A 176 -6.39 -4.86 17.43
N CYS A 177 -6.99 -5.73 16.60
CA CYS A 177 -7.83 -5.30 15.47
C CYS A 177 -9.03 -4.47 15.92
N ALA A 178 -9.69 -4.84 17.02
CA ALA A 178 -10.79 -4.07 17.58
C ALA A 178 -10.34 -2.67 18.05
N GLY A 179 -9.18 -2.58 18.70
CA GLY A 179 -8.56 -1.31 19.07
C GLY A 179 -8.26 -0.44 17.85
N THR A 180 -7.61 -1.00 16.83
CA THR A 180 -7.29 -0.28 15.58
C THR A 180 -8.56 0.19 14.87
N ILE A 181 -9.62 -0.63 14.81
CA ILE A 181 -10.92 -0.22 14.27
C ILE A 181 -11.45 1.00 15.01
N ALA A 182 -11.46 0.99 16.34
CA ALA A 182 -11.95 2.11 17.15
C ALA A 182 -11.12 3.39 16.94
N GLU A 183 -9.81 3.28 16.78
CA GLU A 183 -8.94 4.42 16.47
C GLU A 183 -9.21 5.01 15.07
N LEU A 184 -9.40 4.14 14.07
CA LEU A 184 -9.75 4.56 12.71
C LEU A 184 -11.15 5.18 12.66
N ASP A 185 -12.13 4.63 13.36
CA ASP A 185 -13.51 5.13 13.35
C ASP A 185 -13.65 6.46 14.10
N SER A 186 -12.93 6.62 15.21
CA SER A 186 -12.90 7.88 15.97
C SER A 186 -12.16 9.01 15.27
N GLY A 187 -11.40 8.70 14.20
CA GLY A 187 -10.53 9.65 13.51
C GLY A 187 -9.33 10.08 14.35
N ARG A 188 -9.02 9.41 15.46
CA ARG A 188 -7.83 9.69 16.28
C ARG A 188 -6.54 9.49 15.48
N SER A 189 -6.56 8.54 14.54
CA SER A 189 -5.47 8.22 13.64
C SER A 189 -5.54 8.98 12.31
N ASP A 190 -6.41 9.99 12.17
CA ASP A 190 -6.41 10.84 10.97
C ASP A 190 -5.13 11.68 10.92
N ILE A 191 -4.55 11.82 9.73
CA ILE A 191 -3.26 12.49 9.48
C ILE A 191 -3.29 13.95 9.98
N ASN A 192 -4.47 14.59 9.96
CA ASN A 192 -4.67 15.97 10.37
C ASN A 192 -4.82 16.20 11.87
N LYS A 193 -4.88 15.16 12.68
CA LYS A 193 -4.98 15.29 14.14
C LYS A 193 -3.64 15.63 14.80
N PRO A 194 -2.52 14.98 14.47
CA PRO A 194 -1.22 15.55 14.78
C PRO A 194 -1.00 16.73 13.82
N PHE A 195 -1.30 17.94 14.28
CA PHE A 195 -1.13 19.19 13.52
C PHE A 195 0.26 19.31 12.87
N MET A 196 1.27 18.69 13.49
CA MET A 196 2.66 18.61 13.04
C MET A 196 2.86 17.86 11.71
N LEU A 197 1.97 16.92 11.34
CA LEU A 197 2.13 16.15 10.09
C LEU A 197 1.55 16.86 8.87
N THR A 198 0.49 17.65 9.04
CA THR A 198 -0.21 18.23 7.88
C THR A 198 0.35 19.55 7.41
N ILE A 199 0.87 20.39 8.31
CA ILE A 199 1.36 21.72 7.92
C ILE A 199 2.50 21.65 6.92
N PRO A 200 3.55 20.82 7.12
CA PRO A 200 4.70 20.82 6.22
C PRO A 200 4.29 20.45 4.79
N ILE A 201 3.49 19.40 4.62
CA ILE A 201 3.08 18.89 3.30
C ILE A 201 2.07 19.81 2.61
N THR A 202 1.13 20.40 3.34
CA THR A 202 0.10 21.28 2.76
C THR A 202 0.65 22.66 2.37
N LYS A 203 1.65 23.15 3.10
CA LYS A 203 2.31 24.43 2.81
C LYS A 203 3.47 24.31 1.84
N TYR A 204 3.96 23.09 1.57
CA TYR A 204 5.06 22.90 0.64
C TYR A 204 4.70 23.42 -0.75
N ARG A 205 5.54 24.33 -1.25
CA ARG A 205 5.55 24.76 -2.65
C ARG A 205 6.96 24.51 -3.17
N ALA A 206 7.07 23.78 -4.28
CA ALA A 206 8.32 23.69 -5.03
C ALA A 206 8.74 25.12 -5.37
N LYS A 207 10.00 25.46 -5.08
CA LYS A 207 10.56 26.78 -5.32
C LYS A 207 10.91 26.96 -6.78
#